data_AF-A0A661XJN5-F1
#
_entry.id   AF-A0A661XJN5-F1
#
_cell.length_a   1.000
_cell.length_b   1.000
_cell.length_c   1.000
_cell.angle_alpha   90.00
_cell.angle_beta   90.00
_cell.angle_gamma   90.00
#
_symmetry.space_group_name_H-M   'P 1'
#
loop_
_entity.id
_entity.type
_entity.pdbx_description
1 polymer ?
#
loop_
_entity_poly.entity_id
_entity_poly.type
_entity_poly.pdbx_seq_one_letter_code
_entity_poly.pdbx_strand_id
1 'polypeptide(L)' 'KSYFDIGYASNTQNYEGNQYLADKLLVGGGLGLDIVTMYDVVVRLEYSWNSIGDNGFFFHIESEF' A
#
# COMPACT_ATOMS: atom_id res chain seq x y z
N LYS A 1 10.64 -6.92 -2.75
CA LYS A 1 9.23 -7.35 -2.76
C LYS A 1 8.42 -6.29 -3.49
N SER A 2 7.48 -6.67 -4.33
CA SER A 2 6.58 -5.71 -4.98
C SER A 2 5.21 -6.35 -5.06
N TYR A 3 4.17 -5.56 -4.82
CA TYR A 3 2.79 -6.00 -4.91
C TYR A 3 2.00 -5.02 -5.76
N PHE A 4 0.98 -5.53 -6.42
CA PHE A 4 0.08 -4.75 -7.25
C PHE A 4 -1.30 -5.41 -7.19
N ASP A 5 -2.30 -4.61 -6.84
CA ASP A 5 -3.66 -5.01 -6.58
C ASP A 5 -4.59 -4.11 -7.38
N ILE A 6 -5.62 -4.71 -8.00
CA ILE A 6 -6.64 -4.01 -8.76
C ILE A 6 -8.01 -4.49 -8.29
N GLY A 7 -8.89 -3.53 -7.99
CA GLY A 7 -10.23 -3.75 -7.53
C GLY A 7 -11.20 -2.77 -8.17
N TYR A 8 -12.43 -3.22 -8.40
CA TYR A 8 -13.52 -2.38 -8.85
C TYR A 8 -14.68 -2.61 -7.88
N ALA A 9 -15.09 -1.55 -7.17
CA ALA A 9 -16.23 -1.59 -6.28
C ALA A 9 -17.37 -0.80 -6.94
N SER A 10 -18.53 -1.41 -7.17
CA SER A 10 -19.70 -0.72 -7.72
C SER A 10 -20.79 -0.57 -6.67
N ASN A 11 -21.46 0.57 -6.67
CA ASN A 11 -22.49 0.87 -5.69
C ASN A 11 -23.85 0.35 -6.14
N THR A 12 -24.28 -0.81 -5.64
CA THR A 12 -25.60 -1.38 -6.00
C THR A 12 -26.76 -0.69 -5.27
N GLN A 13 -26.52 0.04 -4.16
CA GLN A 13 -27.54 0.81 -3.45
C GLN A 13 -27.15 2.29 -3.46
N ASN A 14 -27.99 3.15 -4.05
CA ASN A 14 -27.82 4.61 -4.16
C ASN A 14 -27.75 5.33 -2.79
N TYR A 15 -26.72 5.05 -2.00
CA TYR A 15 -26.37 5.85 -0.83
C TYR A 15 -25.54 7.03 -1.31
N GLU A 16 -26.14 8.22 -1.23
CA GLU A 16 -25.56 9.49 -1.72
C GLU A 16 -24.18 9.81 -1.13
N GLY A 17 -23.77 9.18 -0.02
CA GLY A 17 -22.46 9.33 0.59
C GLY A 17 -21.35 8.37 0.13
N ASN A 18 -21.69 7.28 -0.60
CA ASN A 18 -20.73 6.21 -0.90
C ASN A 18 -20.11 6.29 -2.31
N GLN A 19 -20.46 7.33 -3.07
CA GLN A 19 -20.02 7.56 -4.46
C GLN A 19 -18.52 7.93 -4.59
N TYR A 20 -17.82 8.20 -3.49
CA TYR A 20 -16.43 8.67 -3.54
C TYR A 20 -15.43 7.57 -3.92
N LEU A 21 -15.70 6.33 -3.49
CA LEU A 21 -14.89 5.14 -3.83
C LEU A 21 -15.63 4.14 -4.73
N ALA A 22 -16.96 4.17 -4.75
CA ALA A 22 -17.76 3.27 -5.56
C ALA A 22 -17.94 3.82 -6.98
N ASP A 23 -17.85 2.94 -7.98
CA ASP A 23 -17.73 3.20 -9.43
C ASP A 23 -16.39 3.78 -9.91
N LYS A 24 -15.34 3.73 -9.08
CA LYS A 24 -13.95 3.98 -9.51
C LYS A 24 -13.13 2.70 -9.55
N LEU A 25 -12.24 2.65 -10.54
CA LEU A 25 -11.19 1.64 -10.60
C LEU A 25 -10.17 1.93 -9.48
N LEU A 26 -10.12 1.06 -8.49
CA LEU A 26 -9.17 1.10 -7.39
C LEU A 26 -7.95 0.28 -7.79
N VAL A 27 -6.84 0.96 -8.06
CA VAL A 27 -5.54 0.33 -8.30
C VAL A 27 -4.59 0.72 -7.18
N GLY A 28 -3.96 -0.26 -6.56
CA GLY A 28 -2.97 -0.09 -5.51
C GLY A 28 -1.70 -0.83 -5.89
N GLY A 29 -0.55 -0.25 -5.62
CA GLY A 29 0.72 -0.91 -5.82
C GLY A 29 1.67 -0.58 -4.68
N GLY A 30 2.70 -1.39 -4.51
CA GLY A 30 3.75 -1.09 -3.57
C GLY A 30 5.04 -1.82 -3.86
N LEU A 31 6.13 -1.24 -3.36
CA LEU A 31 7.50 -1.70 -3.50
C LEU A 31 8.08 -1.78 -2.09
N GLY A 32 8.53 -2.97 -1.69
CA GLY A 32 9.25 -3.25 -0.46
C GLY A 32 10.69 -3.63 -0.75
N LEU A 33 11.64 -3.01 -0.06
CA LEU A 33 13.07 -3.28 -0.16
C LEU A 33 13.57 -3.67 1.23
N ASP A 34 14.05 -4.90 1.34
CA ASP A 34 14.59 -5.48 2.58
C ASP A 34 16.12 -5.50 2.47
N ILE A 35 16.83 -4.74 3.31
CA ILE A 35 18.29 -4.72 3.41
C ILE A 35 18.67 -5.40 4.72
N VAL A 36 19.43 -6.48 4.63
CA VAL A 36 20.04 -7.13 5.80
C VAL A 36 21.49 -6.70 5.87
N THR A 37 21.90 -6.10 6.98
CA THR A 37 23.27 -5.63 7.21
C THR A 37 24.01 -6.54 8.19
N MET A 38 25.31 -6.33 8.36
CA MET A 38 26.07 -7.01 9.41
C MET A 38 25.53 -6.56 10.78
N TYR A 39 25.53 -7.46 11.77
CA TYR A 39 24.94 -7.28 13.13
C TYR A 39 23.42 -7.48 13.26
N ASP A 40 22.80 -8.34 12.44
CA ASP A 40 21.36 -8.67 12.53
C ASP A 40 20.43 -7.44 12.48
N VAL A 41 20.91 -6.34 11.90
CA VAL A 41 20.10 -5.15 11.62
C VAL A 41 19.42 -5.34 10.28
N VAL A 42 18.09 -5.37 10.30
CA VAL A 42 17.21 -5.50 9.14
C VAL A 42 16.51 -4.17 8.91
N VAL A 43 16.79 -3.55 7.75
CA VAL A 43 16.14 -2.31 7.32
C VAL A 43 15.11 -2.66 6.24
N ARG A 44 13.84 -2.36 6.51
CA ARG A 44 12.72 -2.55 5.58
C ARG A 44 12.17 -1.19 5.14
N LEU A 45 12.26 -0.93 3.84
CA LEU A 45 11.71 0.25 3.18
C LEU A 45 10.50 -0.18 2.36
N GLU A 46 9.30 0.28 2.71
CA GLU A 46 8.07 -0.04 1.98
C GLU A 46 7.41 1.23 1.46
N TYR A 47 7.18 1.28 0.15
CA TYR A 47 6.49 2.38 -0.51
C TYR A 47 5.18 1.85 -1.10
N SER A 48 4.05 2.47 -0.74
CA SER A 48 2.72 2.10 -1.22
C SER A 48 2.07 3.30 -1.91
N TRP A 49 1.34 3.04 -2.99
CA TRP A 49 0.67 4.02 -3.81
C TRP A 49 -0.70 3.50 -4.23
N ASN A 50 -1.74 4.32 -4.05
CA ASN A 50 -3.13 3.96 -4.36
C ASN A 50 -3.76 4.96 -5.36
N SER A 51 -4.76 4.50 -6.11
CA SER A 51 -5.55 5.22 -7.12
C SER A 51 -6.25 6.46 -6.59
N ILE A 52 -6.47 6.51 -5.29
CA ILE A 52 -7.12 7.64 -4.59
C ILE A 52 -6.12 8.78 -4.32
N GLY A 53 -4.85 8.61 -4.71
CA GLY A 53 -3.77 9.57 -4.46
C GLY A 53 -3.16 9.44 -3.07
N ASP A 54 -3.59 8.43 -2.30
CA ASP A 54 -2.99 8.09 -1.02
C ASP A 54 -1.69 7.30 -1.27
N ASN A 55 -0.57 7.89 -0.88
CA ASN A 55 0.74 7.30 -0.98
C ASN A 55 1.41 7.27 0.40
N GLY A 56 1.80 6.07 0.83
CA GLY A 56 2.41 5.83 2.13
C GLY A 56 3.85 5.40 1.97
N PHE A 57 4.78 6.12 2.60
CA PHE A 57 6.14 5.65 2.79
C PHE A 57 6.30 5.10 4.21
N PHE A 58 6.68 3.84 4.31
CA PHE A 58 6.86 3.10 5.54
C PHE A 58 8.33 2.69 5.67
N PHE A 59 8.87 2.89 6.86
CA PHE A 59 10.24 2.55 7.18
C PHE A 59 10.29 1.81 8.49
N HIS A 60 10.89 0.62 8.47
CA HIS A 60 11.10 -0.24 9.62
C HIS A 60 12.59 -0.52 9.78
N ILE A 61 13.11 -0.36 10.99
CA ILE A 61 14.43 -0.85 11.37
C ILE A 61 14.20 -1.85 12.50
N GLU A 62 14.58 -3.10 12.27
CA GLU A 62 14.69 -4.11 13.31
C GLU A 62 16.18 -4.33 13.61
N SER A 63 16.54 -4.37 14.89
CA SER A 63 17.87 -4.80 15.33
C SER A 63 17.70 -5.86 16.41
N GLU A 64 18.23 -7.04 16.17
CA GLU A 64 18.30 -8.10 17.18
C GLU A 64 19.60 -7.90 17.97
N PHE A 65 19.51 -7.33 19.18
CA PHE A 65 20.64 -7.16 20.12
C PHE A 65 20.24 -7.59 21.53
#